data_AF-A0A0G0GGX9-F1
#
_entry.id   AF-A0A0G0GGX9-F1
#
_cell.length_a   1.000
_cell.length_b   1.000
_cell.length_c   1.000
_cell.angle_alpha   90.00
_cell.angle_beta   90.00
_cell.angle_gamma   90.00
#
_symmetry.space_group_name_H-M   'P 1'
#
loop_
_entity.id
_entity.type
_entity.pdbx_description
1 polymer ?
#
loop_
_entity_poly.entity_id
_entity_poly.type
_entity_poly.pdbx_seq_one_letter_code
_entity_poly.pdbx_strand_id
1 'polypeptide(L)'
;MAENKSVRPYEEFAAHIQEETTKAREQLITWIDNPNITSVGCVDRLTEKGSVNPPGGLIFLYTDQDAVGGGSYSGLDDLNENLLERWVSVRAEVGVADGILWAHKNCGYIRVVLGADDLGSQVGVIRSAQNFLNKLNGKYHTRFKVGIENQGSATPYMKKG
;
A
#
# COMPACT_ATOMS: atom_id res chain seq x y z
N MET A 1 -21.81 -26.02 2.74
CA MET A 1 -21.44 -25.63 4.11
C MET A 1 -20.15 -24.85 4.00
N ALA A 2 -20.19 -23.53 4.19
CA ALA A 2 -18.97 -22.74 4.22
C ALA A 2 -18.20 -23.11 5.48
N GLU A 3 -16.95 -23.57 5.34
CA GLU A 3 -16.06 -23.78 6.48
C GLU A 3 -16.05 -22.52 7.33
N ASN A 4 -16.45 -22.68 8.59
CA ASN A 4 -16.33 -21.64 9.60
C ASN A 4 -14.83 -21.50 9.91
N LYS A 5 -14.08 -20.84 9.01
CA LYS A 5 -12.68 -20.50 9.25
C LYS A 5 -12.66 -19.60 10.48
N SER A 6 -12.22 -20.15 11.60
CA SER A 6 -12.00 -19.42 12.83
C SER A 6 -11.21 -18.14 12.50
N VAL A 7 -11.80 -16.98 12.80
CA VAL A 7 -11.11 -15.71 12.70
C VAL A 7 -9.91 -15.79 13.64
N ARG A 8 -8.71 -15.50 13.13
CA ARG A 8 -7.48 -15.49 13.96
C ARG A 8 -7.61 -14.42 15.05
N PRO A 9 -7.00 -14.59 16.23
CA PRO A 9 -6.86 -13.52 17.22
C PRO A 9 -6.30 -12.23 16.58
N TYR A 10 -6.69 -11.08 17.13
CA TYR A 10 -6.25 -9.78 16.60
C TYR A 10 -4.73 -9.63 16.67
N GLU A 11 -4.11 -10.13 17.72
CA GLU A 11 -2.67 -10.08 17.95
C GLU A 11 -1.91 -10.86 16.87
N GLU A 12 -2.38 -12.05 16.51
CA GLU A 12 -1.81 -12.85 15.42
C GLU A 12 -1.98 -12.17 14.06
N PHE A 13 -3.13 -11.54 13.84
CA PHE A 13 -3.39 -10.75 12.64
C PHE A 13 -2.45 -9.55 12.54
N ALA A 14 -2.31 -8.78 13.63
CA ALA A 14 -1.45 -7.61 13.68
C ALA A 14 0.03 -7.99 13.49
N ALA A 15 0.51 -9.05 14.15
CA ALA A 15 1.86 -9.56 13.98
C ALA A 15 2.13 -9.97 12.53
N HIS A 16 1.19 -10.67 11.89
CA HIS A 16 1.30 -11.04 10.49
C HIS A 16 1.38 -9.82 9.55
N ILE A 17 0.53 -8.80 9.76
CA ILE A 17 0.59 -7.57 8.96
C ILE A 17 1.93 -6.86 9.14
N GLN A 18 2.44 -6.75 10.37
CA GLN A 18 3.75 -6.14 10.64
C GLN A 18 4.89 -6.91 9.96
N GLU A 19 4.88 -8.23 10.03
CA GLU A 19 5.88 -9.09 9.39
C GLU A 19 5.89 -8.90 7.86
N GLU A 20 4.72 -8.93 7.21
CA GLU A 20 4.63 -8.72 5.77
C GLU A 20 4.98 -7.29 5.37
N THR A 21 4.74 -6.30 6.24
CA THR A 21 5.19 -4.92 6.03
C THR A 21 6.71 -4.83 6.04
N THR A 22 7.38 -5.48 7.00
CA THR A 22 8.84 -5.54 7.05
C THR A 22 9.41 -6.20 5.78
N LYS A 23 8.89 -7.36 5.37
CA LYS A 23 9.31 -8.03 4.13
C LYS A 23 9.12 -7.15 2.89
N ALA A 24 8.02 -6.41 2.82
CA ALA A 24 7.74 -5.51 1.70
C ALA A 24 8.73 -4.34 1.65
N ARG A 25 9.13 -3.79 2.81
CA ARG A 25 10.14 -2.72 2.89
C ARG A 25 11.50 -3.17 2.39
N GLU A 26 11.92 -4.40 2.70
CA GLU A 26 13.18 -4.97 2.21
C GLU A 26 13.26 -5.09 0.68
N GLN A 27 12.12 -5.26 0.01
CA GLN A 27 12.04 -5.43 -1.44
C GLN A 27 11.65 -4.14 -2.17
N LEU A 28 11.33 -3.09 -1.44
CA LEU A 28 10.70 -1.88 -1.95
C LEU A 28 11.52 -1.19 -3.06
N ILE A 29 12.82 -0.98 -2.83
CA ILE A 29 13.69 -0.28 -3.80
C ILE A 29 13.71 -1.02 -5.14
N THR A 30 13.79 -2.36 -5.11
CA THR A 30 13.71 -3.21 -6.31
C THR A 30 12.40 -3.00 -7.09
N TRP A 31 11.29 -2.73 -6.41
CA TRP A 31 10.00 -2.50 -7.05
C TRP A 31 9.85 -1.07 -7.58
N ILE A 32 10.31 -0.08 -6.82
CA ILE A 32 10.25 1.33 -7.16
C ILE A 32 11.08 1.59 -8.43
N ASP A 33 12.32 1.09 -8.45
CA ASP A 33 13.29 1.36 -9.51
C ASP A 33 13.11 0.47 -10.75
N ASN A 34 12.24 -0.54 -10.69
CA ASN A 34 11.89 -1.35 -11.86
C ASN A 34 10.64 -0.78 -12.56
N PRO A 35 10.78 -0.06 -13.68
CA PRO A 35 9.66 0.58 -14.34
C PRO A 35 8.67 -0.40 -15.00
N ASN A 36 9.04 -1.68 -15.16
CA ASN A 36 8.15 -2.68 -15.72
C ASN A 36 7.04 -3.12 -14.74
N ILE A 37 7.16 -2.78 -13.45
CA ILE A 37 6.14 -3.04 -12.44
C ILE A 37 5.12 -1.90 -12.49
N THR A 38 4.08 -2.03 -13.28
CA THR A 38 3.10 -0.94 -13.48
C THR A 38 1.88 -1.05 -12.58
N SER A 39 1.68 -2.20 -11.92
CA SER A 39 0.52 -2.43 -11.06
C SER A 39 0.91 -2.99 -9.69
N VAL A 40 0.23 -2.50 -8.65
CA VAL A 40 0.51 -2.81 -7.24
C VAL A 40 -0.79 -3.30 -6.62
N GLY A 41 -0.81 -4.55 -6.13
CA GLY A 41 -1.92 -5.16 -5.41
C GLY A 41 -1.70 -5.16 -3.89
N CYS A 42 -2.38 -6.03 -3.15
CA CYS A 42 -2.21 -6.17 -1.70
C CYS A 42 -1.89 -7.62 -1.29
N VAL A 43 -1.04 -7.79 -0.27
CA VAL A 43 -0.55 -9.11 0.20
C VAL A 43 -1.67 -10.04 0.70
N ASP A 44 -2.82 -9.48 1.06
CA ASP A 44 -3.88 -10.24 1.72
C ASP A 44 -4.69 -11.15 0.78
N ARG A 45 -4.34 -11.20 -0.51
CA ARG A 45 -4.91 -12.11 -1.54
C ARG A 45 -6.43 -12.03 -1.69
N LEU A 46 -7.06 -11.06 -1.05
CA LEU A 46 -8.47 -10.71 -1.21
C LEU A 46 -8.68 -9.73 -2.36
N THR A 47 -7.58 -9.10 -2.80
CA THR A 47 -7.49 -8.18 -3.93
C THR A 47 -6.99 -8.82 -5.20
N GLU A 48 -7.33 -8.22 -6.35
CA GLU A 48 -6.71 -8.55 -7.63
C GLU A 48 -5.17 -8.42 -7.53
N LYS A 49 -4.45 -9.46 -7.99
CA LYS A 49 -2.99 -9.48 -7.90
C LYS A 49 -2.39 -8.40 -8.80
N GLY A 50 -1.61 -7.50 -8.21
CA GLY A 50 -0.68 -6.66 -8.97
C GLY A 50 0.61 -7.41 -9.30
N SER A 51 1.51 -6.75 -10.02
CA SER A 51 2.87 -7.24 -10.30
C SER A 51 3.67 -7.41 -9.00
N VAL A 52 3.39 -6.57 -8.01
CA VAL A 52 3.84 -6.71 -6.61
C VAL A 52 2.68 -6.46 -5.67
N ASN A 53 2.73 -6.98 -4.45
CA ASN A 53 1.58 -6.99 -3.54
C ASN A 53 2.01 -6.67 -2.10
N PRO A 54 2.47 -5.45 -1.79
CA PRO A 54 2.75 -5.05 -0.40
C PRO A 54 1.46 -5.00 0.43
N PRO A 55 1.54 -5.13 1.76
CA PRO A 55 0.39 -4.83 2.62
C PRO A 55 -0.10 -3.40 2.41
N GLY A 56 -1.38 -3.21 2.12
CA GLY A 56 -1.98 -1.89 1.88
C GLY A 56 -1.87 -1.33 0.47
N GLY A 57 -1.16 -2.01 -0.44
CA GLY A 57 -1.06 -1.64 -1.86
C GLY A 57 -0.63 -0.19 -2.07
N LEU A 58 -1.47 0.64 -2.70
CA LEU A 58 -1.25 2.08 -2.88
C LEU A 58 -0.85 2.78 -1.57
N ILE A 59 -1.47 2.41 -0.44
CA ILE A 59 -1.23 3.11 0.82
C ILE A 59 0.18 2.90 1.31
N PHE A 60 0.73 1.70 1.12
CA PHE A 60 2.13 1.41 1.42
C PHE A 60 3.06 2.43 0.75
N LEU A 61 2.86 2.68 -0.54
CA LEU A 61 3.68 3.66 -1.28
C LEU A 61 3.41 5.11 -0.85
N TYR A 62 2.18 5.41 -0.41
CA TYR A 62 1.79 6.78 -0.03
C TYR A 62 2.29 7.20 1.36
N THR A 63 2.19 6.31 2.35
CA THR A 63 2.43 6.64 3.76
C THR A 63 3.77 6.19 4.28
N ASP A 64 4.44 5.23 3.62
CA ASP A 64 5.74 4.74 4.05
C ASP A 64 6.85 5.68 3.55
N GLN A 65 6.75 6.97 3.92
CA GLN A 65 7.78 7.99 3.65
C GLN A 65 9.12 7.63 4.31
N ASP A 66 9.07 6.69 5.25
CA ASP A 66 10.13 6.28 6.15
C ASP A 66 10.60 4.82 5.92
N ALA A 67 10.18 4.16 4.83
CA ALA A 67 10.84 2.92 4.40
C ALA A 67 12.26 3.17 3.86
N VAL A 68 12.64 4.45 3.73
CA VAL A 68 14.05 4.89 3.70
C VAL A 68 14.43 5.81 4.87
N GLY A 69 13.78 5.65 6.03
CA GLY A 69 14.13 6.43 7.23
C GLY A 69 13.09 6.38 8.35
N GLY A 70 12.99 5.27 9.08
CA GLY A 70 12.11 5.23 10.27
C GLY A 70 12.22 4.03 11.19
N GLY A 71 13.31 3.28 11.09
CA GLY A 71 13.84 2.44 12.15
C GLY A 71 15.35 2.50 11.99
N SER A 72 16.05 2.88 13.05
CA SER A 72 17.51 3.01 13.11
C SER A 72 18.22 1.72 12.63
N TYR A 73 18.41 1.60 11.32
CA TYR A 73 19.45 0.80 10.70
C TYR A 73 20.42 1.76 10.03
N SER A 74 21.57 1.91 10.66
CA SER A 74 22.67 2.81 10.36
C SER A 74 23.34 2.47 9.02
N GLY A 75 22.73 2.83 7.90
CA GLY A 75 23.35 2.57 6.59
C GLY A 75 22.76 3.19 5.33
N LEU A 76 21.67 3.97 5.38
CA LEU A 76 21.02 4.50 4.16
C LEU A 76 20.41 5.90 4.39
N ASP A 77 21.22 6.87 4.81
CA ASP A 77 20.81 8.20 5.28
C ASP A 77 20.36 9.22 4.20
N ASP A 78 20.20 8.84 2.92
CA ASP A 78 20.15 9.81 1.81
C ASP A 78 18.86 9.91 0.98
N LEU A 79 17.77 9.18 1.27
CA LEU A 79 16.54 9.23 0.44
C LEU A 79 15.35 9.91 1.15
N ASN A 80 15.34 11.25 1.16
CA ASN A 80 14.22 12.08 1.62
C ASN A 80 13.03 12.15 0.61
N GLU A 81 12.79 11.10 -0.18
CA GLU A 81 11.81 11.15 -1.29
C GLU A 81 10.50 10.43 -0.97
N ASN A 82 9.38 11.02 -1.36
CA ASN A 82 8.07 10.37 -1.30
C ASN A 82 8.05 9.16 -2.26
N LEU A 83 7.89 7.95 -1.74
CA LEU A 83 7.96 6.71 -2.54
C LEU A 83 6.96 6.65 -3.69
N LEU A 84 5.72 7.11 -3.47
CA LEU A 84 4.71 7.13 -4.52
C LEU A 84 5.08 8.10 -5.64
N GLU A 85 5.72 9.21 -5.31
CA GLU A 85 6.27 10.13 -6.31
C GLU A 85 7.41 9.50 -7.10
N ARG A 86 8.40 8.89 -6.41
CA ARG A 86 9.50 8.18 -7.08
C ARG A 86 9.01 7.04 -7.95
N TRP A 87 8.00 6.29 -7.49
CA TRP A 87 7.37 5.23 -8.29
C TRP A 87 6.81 5.78 -9.61
N VAL A 88 6.08 6.91 -9.56
CA VAL A 88 5.51 7.54 -10.77
C VAL A 88 6.60 8.12 -11.66
N SER A 89 7.60 8.80 -11.10
CA SER A 89 8.65 9.47 -11.87
C SER A 89 9.52 8.48 -12.65
N VAL A 90 9.97 7.40 -12.01
CA VAL A 90 10.80 6.36 -12.66
C VAL A 90 10.09 5.76 -13.87
N ARG A 91 8.77 5.56 -13.79
CA ARG A 91 7.96 5.05 -14.92
C ARG A 91 7.78 6.09 -16.02
N ALA A 92 7.53 7.34 -15.63
CA ALA A 92 7.41 8.44 -16.57
C ALA A 92 8.70 8.66 -17.39
N GLU A 93 9.86 8.54 -16.76
CA GLU A 93 11.18 8.70 -17.40
C GLU A 93 11.41 7.73 -18.56
N VAL A 94 10.86 6.51 -18.47
CA VAL A 94 10.96 5.50 -19.53
C VAL A 94 9.72 5.44 -20.45
N GLY A 95 8.82 6.43 -20.34
CA GLY A 95 7.61 6.52 -21.16
C GLY A 95 6.46 5.58 -20.76
N VAL A 96 6.55 4.94 -19.60
CA VAL A 96 5.44 4.15 -19.03
C VAL A 96 4.46 5.10 -18.34
N ALA A 97 3.28 5.23 -18.93
CA ALA A 97 2.31 6.25 -18.54
C ALA A 97 1.03 5.69 -17.89
N ASP A 98 0.86 4.38 -17.69
CA ASP A 98 -0.34 3.83 -17.08
C ASP A 98 -0.11 2.54 -16.29
N GLY A 99 -1.13 2.19 -15.49
CA GLY A 99 -1.11 1.09 -14.53
C GLY A 99 -2.17 1.27 -13.44
N ILE A 100 -2.31 0.28 -12.55
CA ILE A 100 -3.34 0.29 -11.50
C ILE A 100 -2.68 0.05 -10.13
N LEU A 101 -2.90 0.97 -9.20
CA LEU A 101 -2.51 0.83 -7.80
C LEU A 101 -3.75 0.54 -6.97
N TRP A 102 -3.80 -0.65 -6.38
CA TRP A 102 -4.96 -1.10 -5.61
C TRP A 102 -4.89 -0.62 -4.17
N ALA A 103 -6.03 -0.19 -3.66
CA ALA A 103 -6.30 0.00 -2.25
C ALA A 103 -7.63 -0.70 -1.93
N HIS A 104 -7.89 -0.92 -0.65
CA HIS A 104 -9.09 -1.62 -0.23
C HIS A 104 -9.56 -1.09 1.11
N LYS A 105 -10.88 -1.08 1.28
CA LYS A 105 -11.55 -0.73 2.53
C LYS A 105 -11.30 -1.84 3.54
N ASN A 106 -11.29 -1.49 4.84
CA ASN A 106 -10.96 -2.43 5.92
C ASN A 106 -9.59 -3.09 5.69
N CYS A 107 -8.59 -2.28 5.38
CA CYS A 107 -7.23 -2.70 5.14
C CYS A 107 -6.50 -3.03 6.45
N GLY A 108 -5.84 -4.19 6.48
CA GLY A 108 -4.98 -4.58 7.61
C GLY A 108 -3.83 -3.63 7.84
N TYR A 109 -3.16 -3.20 6.78
CA TYR A 109 -2.07 -2.23 6.88
C TYR A 109 -2.52 -0.89 7.48
N ILE A 110 -3.60 -0.29 6.96
CA ILE A 110 -4.09 1.01 7.49
C ILE A 110 -4.50 0.87 8.96
N ARG A 111 -5.11 -0.26 9.34
CA ARG A 111 -5.48 -0.49 10.75
C ARG A 111 -4.25 -0.69 11.63
N VAL A 112 -3.40 -1.65 11.30
CA VAL A 112 -2.33 -2.14 12.17
C VAL A 112 -1.13 -1.20 12.17
N VAL A 113 -0.76 -0.66 11.00
CA VAL A 113 0.43 0.17 10.83
C VAL A 113 0.10 1.65 11.03
N LEU A 114 -1.05 2.11 10.52
CA LEU A 114 -1.44 3.53 10.62
C LEU A 114 -2.44 3.83 11.76
N GLY A 115 -2.91 2.81 12.49
CA GLY A 115 -3.81 2.97 13.64
C GLY A 115 -5.24 3.41 13.29
N ALA A 116 -5.68 3.28 12.03
CA ALA A 116 -7.03 3.69 11.64
C ALA A 116 -8.06 2.56 11.87
N ASP A 117 -8.74 2.63 13.01
CA ASP A 117 -9.61 1.56 13.52
C ASP A 117 -11.04 1.51 12.95
N ASP A 118 -11.47 2.57 12.25
CA ASP A 118 -12.80 2.69 11.66
C ASP A 118 -12.77 2.91 10.14
N LEU A 119 -13.86 2.55 9.47
CA LEU A 119 -13.97 2.61 8.02
C LEU A 119 -13.85 4.05 7.48
N GLY A 120 -14.38 5.04 8.19
CA GLY A 120 -14.33 6.44 7.77
C GLY A 120 -12.90 6.96 7.70
N SER A 121 -12.11 6.70 8.74
CA SER A 121 -10.69 7.04 8.80
C SER A 121 -9.90 6.35 7.69
N GLN A 122 -10.12 5.06 7.45
CA GLN A 122 -9.43 4.35 6.37
C GLN A 122 -9.79 4.89 4.97
N VAL A 123 -11.07 5.19 4.72
CA VAL A 123 -11.50 5.83 3.47
C VAL A 123 -10.88 7.22 3.30
N GLY A 124 -10.69 7.96 4.40
CA GLY A 124 -9.97 9.23 4.42
C GLY A 124 -8.54 9.10 3.91
N VAL A 125 -7.78 8.12 4.43
CA VAL A 125 -6.40 7.83 3.99
C VAL A 125 -6.35 7.47 2.50
N ILE A 126 -7.26 6.60 2.02
CA ILE A 126 -7.33 6.21 0.61
C ILE A 126 -7.62 7.41 -0.29
N ARG A 127 -8.54 8.30 0.11
CA ARG A 127 -8.87 9.51 -0.66
C ARG A 127 -7.67 10.45 -0.75
N SER A 128 -6.92 10.62 0.33
CA SER A 128 -5.70 11.44 0.34
C SER A 128 -4.65 10.88 -0.62
N ALA A 129 -4.41 9.56 -0.59
CA ALA A 129 -3.50 8.88 -1.51
C ALA A 129 -3.93 9.05 -2.97
N GLN A 130 -5.22 8.89 -3.27
CA GLN A 130 -5.77 9.08 -4.61
C GLN A 130 -5.61 10.51 -5.12
N ASN A 131 -5.88 11.51 -4.27
CA ASN A 131 -5.68 12.91 -4.62
C ASN A 131 -4.21 13.22 -4.89
N PHE A 132 -3.29 12.62 -4.14
CA PHE A 132 -1.87 12.77 -4.37
C PHE A 132 -1.44 12.13 -5.69
N LEU A 133 -1.89 10.90 -6.00
CA LEU A 133 -1.63 10.24 -7.29
C LEU A 133 -2.15 11.08 -8.46
N ASN A 134 -3.33 11.70 -8.33
CA ASN A 134 -3.87 12.59 -9.37
C ASN A 134 -2.97 13.81 -9.62
N LYS A 135 -2.34 14.38 -8.58
CA LYS A 135 -1.36 15.46 -8.74
C LYS A 135 -0.10 14.97 -9.45
N LEU A 136 0.39 13.78 -9.11
CA LEU A 136 1.55 13.16 -9.76
C LEU A 136 1.27 12.85 -11.23
N ASN A 137 0.10 12.30 -11.56
CA ASN A 137 -0.34 12.08 -12.94
C ASN A 137 -0.29 13.39 -13.75
N GLY A 138 -0.75 14.50 -13.18
CA GLY A 138 -0.65 15.82 -13.81
C GLY A 138 0.79 16.31 -13.99
N LYS A 139 1.62 16.16 -12.95
CA LYS A 139 3.04 16.58 -12.95
C LYS A 139 3.90 15.82 -13.96
N TYR A 140 3.73 14.49 -14.03
CA TYR A 140 4.55 13.60 -14.85
C TYR A 140 3.88 13.19 -16.16
N HIS A 141 2.72 13.75 -16.49
CA HIS A 141 1.94 13.42 -17.69
C HIS A 141 1.59 11.92 -17.80
N THR A 142 1.30 11.28 -16.68
CA THR A 142 0.90 9.87 -16.57
C THR A 142 -0.60 9.72 -16.28
N ARG A 143 -1.11 8.48 -16.26
CA ARG A 143 -2.53 8.11 -16.19
C ARG A 143 -2.76 6.90 -15.27
N PHE A 144 -1.96 6.77 -14.21
CA PHE A 144 -2.14 5.70 -13.23
C PHE A 144 -3.49 5.82 -12.53
N LYS A 145 -4.14 4.68 -12.30
CA LYS A 145 -5.48 4.61 -11.70
C LYS A 145 -5.43 3.98 -10.32
N VAL A 146 -6.39 4.36 -9.48
CA VAL A 146 -6.63 3.67 -8.21
C VAL A 146 -7.78 2.69 -8.38
N GLY A 147 -7.51 1.40 -8.15
CA GLY A 147 -8.55 0.39 -7.96
C GLY A 147 -8.93 0.35 -6.47
N ILE A 148 -10.22 0.48 -6.14
CA ILE A 148 -10.69 0.40 -4.75
C ILE A 148 -11.58 -0.81 -4.58
N GLU A 149 -11.17 -1.72 -3.69
CA GLU A 149 -11.99 -2.84 -3.28
C GLU A 149 -12.72 -2.59 -1.96
N ASN A 150 -13.90 -3.19 -1.82
CA ASN A 150 -14.76 -2.98 -0.65
C ASN A 150 -14.49 -3.96 0.50
N GLN A 151 -13.75 -5.04 0.25
CA GLN A 151 -13.39 -6.03 1.25
C GLN A 151 -11.88 -6.00 1.51
N GLY A 152 -11.50 -6.24 2.77
CA GLY A 152 -10.10 -6.28 3.15
C GLY A 152 -9.87 -7.13 4.40
N SER A 153 -8.61 -7.52 4.59
CA SER A 153 -8.19 -8.39 5.69
C SER A 153 -8.51 -7.89 7.10
N ALA A 154 -8.73 -6.59 7.31
CA ALA A 154 -9.15 -6.07 8.61
C ALA A 154 -10.66 -6.21 8.87
N THR A 155 -11.48 -6.59 7.87
CA THR A 155 -12.96 -6.63 7.98
C THR A 155 -13.46 -7.29 9.27
N PRO A 156 -12.93 -8.45 9.71
CA PRO A 156 -13.38 -9.10 10.95
C PRO A 156 -13.06 -8.31 12.24
N TYR A 157 -12.09 -7.40 12.18
CA TYR A 157 -11.54 -6.66 13.31
C TYR A 157 -12.05 -5.22 13.40
N MET A 158 -12.75 -4.73 12.36
CA MET A 158 -13.29 -3.37 12.35
C MET A 158 -14.41 -3.20 13.36
N LYS A 159 -14.47 -2.02 14.01
CA LYS A 159 -15.63 -1.64 14.83
C LYS A 159 -16.85 -1.59 13.90
N LYS A 160 -17.92 -2.31 14.25
CA LYS A 160 -19.22 -2.11 13.60
C LYS A 160 -19.69 -0.71 13.98
N GLY A 161 -19.82 0.15 12.97
CA GLY A 161 -20.44 1.47 13.13
C GLY A 161 -21.92 1.37 13.45
#